data_AF-A0A1F2VG67-F1
#
_entry.id   AF-A0A1F2VG67-F1
#
_cell.length_a   1.000
_cell.length_b   1.000
_cell.length_c   1.000
_cell.angle_alpha   90.00
_cell.angle_beta   90.00
_cell.angle_gamma   90.00
#
_symmetry.space_group_name_H-M   'P 1'
#
loop_
_entity.id
_entity.type
_entity.pdbx_description
1 polymer ?
#
loop_
_entity_poly.entity_id
_entity_poly.type
_entity_poly.pdbx_seq_one_letter_code
_entity_poly.pdbx_strand_id
1 'polypeptide(L)'
;MRFPNRSKPEGALLILGLAALLCAGDPAGPWAFAQSSSPAGSSAADLDATLDPYQRSGQVFYHKLMGKSGADRGQHLWYLKCWICHNEYTIKADPKGAPTLRGLYKRPALMSGQPVNDETVKAKIREGGPGMPAYKYGLNDTDLADLVTYLREKCCWDEENPPANPRYRNP
;
A
#
# COMPACT_ATOMS: atom_id res chain seq x y z
N MET A 1 7.84 -16.07 -34.81
CA MET A 1 8.02 -14.74 -35.45
C MET A 1 9.35 -14.17 -35.01
N ARG A 2 10.22 -13.86 -35.97
CA ARG A 2 11.64 -13.50 -35.79
C ARG A 2 11.75 -11.99 -36.03
N PHE A 3 12.07 -11.22 -35.01
CA PHE A 3 12.26 -9.77 -35.14
C PHE A 3 13.63 -9.49 -35.77
N PRO A 4 13.74 -8.76 -36.89
CA PRO A 4 15.02 -8.32 -37.40
C PRO A 4 15.56 -7.11 -36.62
N ASN A 5 16.83 -7.22 -36.29
CA ASN A 5 17.73 -6.21 -35.74
C ASN A 5 17.85 -5.03 -36.71
N ARG A 6 17.66 -3.79 -36.25
CA ARG A 6 17.85 -2.58 -37.08
C ARG A 6 19.00 -1.73 -36.51
N SER A 7 19.96 -1.49 -37.40
CA SER A 7 21.24 -0.84 -37.23
C SER A 7 21.15 0.65 -36.89
N LYS A 8 22.18 1.13 -36.16
CA LYS A 8 22.48 2.55 -35.90
C LYS A 8 22.90 3.26 -37.19
N PRO A 9 22.56 4.55 -37.36
CA PRO A 9 23.34 5.46 -38.16
C PRO A 9 24.20 6.37 -37.28
N GLU A 10 25.51 6.29 -37.49
CA GLU A 10 26.47 7.33 -37.15
C GLU A 10 26.24 8.53 -38.07
N GLY A 11 26.29 9.74 -37.51
CA GLY A 11 26.09 10.98 -38.26
C GLY A 11 26.49 12.17 -37.40
N ALA A 12 27.80 12.38 -37.29
CA ALA A 12 28.39 13.60 -36.77
C ALA A 12 28.19 14.73 -37.79
N LEU A 13 27.61 15.85 -37.38
CA LEU A 13 27.85 17.13 -38.05
C LEU A 13 28.02 18.23 -37.01
N LEU A 14 29.20 18.83 -37.07
CA LEU A 14 29.67 19.99 -36.33
C LEU A 14 28.79 21.21 -36.58
N ILE A 15 28.40 21.92 -35.51
CA ILE A 15 28.16 23.37 -35.59
C ILE A 15 28.98 24.04 -34.49
N LEU A 16 30.10 24.61 -34.91
CA LEU A 16 30.91 25.55 -34.15
C LEU A 16 30.34 26.96 -34.33
N GLY A 17 30.17 27.66 -33.20
CA GLY A 17 30.36 29.10 -33.12
C GLY A 17 29.10 29.97 -33.20
N LEU A 18 28.70 30.54 -32.05
CA LEU A 18 28.92 31.97 -31.80
C LEU A 18 28.75 32.23 -30.30
N ALA A 19 29.87 32.28 -29.57
CA ALA A 19 29.92 32.88 -28.25
C ALA A 19 30.23 34.37 -28.43
N ALA A 20 29.28 35.24 -28.10
CA ALA A 20 29.52 36.67 -27.97
C ALA A 20 28.95 37.13 -26.62
N LEU A 21 29.90 37.40 -25.72
CA LEU A 21 29.84 38.20 -24.50
C LEU A 21 28.59 39.08 -24.33
N LEU A 22 27.93 38.92 -23.18
CA LEU A 22 27.40 40.02 -22.37
C LEU A 22 27.62 39.69 -20.90
N CYS A 23 28.77 40.11 -20.37
CA CYS A 23 29.02 40.26 -18.95
C CYS A 23 29.02 41.76 -18.65
N ALA A 24 27.91 42.30 -18.14
CA ALA A 24 27.85 43.47 -17.27
C ALA A 24 26.38 43.73 -16.86
N GLY A 25 26.08 43.64 -15.55
CA GLY A 25 24.84 44.20 -14.99
C GLY A 25 24.21 43.43 -13.83
N ASP A 26 24.40 43.97 -12.62
CA ASP A 26 23.62 43.84 -11.38
C ASP A 26 23.65 42.55 -10.50
N PRO A 27 24.29 42.61 -9.31
CA PRO A 27 24.13 41.62 -8.25
C PRO A 27 22.94 41.99 -7.33
N ALA A 28 21.70 41.83 -7.78
CA ALA A 28 20.53 42.02 -6.91
C ALA A 28 19.26 41.28 -7.39
N GLY A 29 19.18 39.97 -7.09
CA GLY A 29 17.93 39.22 -6.92
C GLY A 29 17.19 38.71 -8.17
N PRO A 30 16.18 37.82 -8.01
CA PRO A 30 15.76 37.14 -6.80
C PRO A 30 16.47 35.79 -6.68
N TRP A 31 16.75 35.39 -5.45
CA TRP A 31 17.15 34.03 -5.13
C TRP A 31 16.10 33.09 -5.72
N ALA A 32 16.53 32.26 -6.68
CA ALA A 32 15.81 31.05 -7.01
C ALA A 32 15.82 30.21 -5.73
N PHE A 33 14.77 30.34 -4.93
CA PHE A 33 14.50 29.38 -3.87
C PHE A 33 14.41 28.03 -4.56
N ALA A 34 15.41 27.19 -4.36
CA ALA A 34 15.31 25.78 -4.65
C ALA A 34 14.01 25.32 -3.99
N GLN A 35 13.01 24.93 -4.79
CA GLN A 35 11.82 24.28 -4.27
C GLN A 35 12.33 23.09 -3.48
N SER A 36 12.30 23.23 -2.16
CA SER A 36 12.55 22.14 -1.26
C SER A 36 11.45 21.15 -1.60
N SER A 37 11.79 20.07 -2.29
CA SER A 37 10.86 18.97 -2.47
C SER A 37 10.43 18.57 -1.08
N SER A 38 9.18 18.86 -0.72
CA SER A 38 8.56 18.38 0.51
C SER A 38 8.88 16.88 0.62
N PRO A 39 9.13 16.35 1.82
CA PRO A 39 9.33 14.92 1.97
C PRO A 39 8.13 14.23 1.33
N ALA A 40 8.39 13.34 0.38
CA ALA A 40 7.36 12.47 -0.17
C ALA A 40 6.86 11.59 0.98
N GLY A 41 5.79 12.06 1.63
CA GLY A 41 5.28 11.48 2.86
C GLY A 41 4.31 12.42 3.54
N SER A 42 3.22 12.78 2.87
CA SER A 42 2.05 13.34 3.56
C SER A 42 1.66 12.37 4.66
N SER A 43 1.60 12.84 5.90
CA SER A 43 1.23 11.99 7.02
C SER A 43 -0.20 11.48 6.83
N ALA A 44 -0.56 10.38 7.49
CA ALA A 44 -1.94 9.86 7.43
C ALA A 44 -2.98 10.92 7.88
N ALA A 45 -2.57 11.87 8.72
CA ALA A 45 -3.37 12.99 9.19
C ALA A 45 -3.53 14.08 8.11
N ASP A 46 -2.47 14.41 7.36
CA ASP A 46 -2.54 15.37 6.26
C ASP A 46 -3.44 14.85 5.13
N LEU A 47 -3.38 13.54 4.86
CA LEU A 47 -4.31 12.89 3.93
C LEU A 47 -5.75 13.00 4.42
N ASP A 48 -6.03 12.77 5.70
CA ASP A 48 -7.40 12.90 6.23
C ASP A 48 -7.99 14.30 6.13
N ALA A 49 -7.16 15.35 6.21
CA ALA A 49 -7.61 16.72 6.06
C ALA A 49 -7.95 17.08 4.59
N THR A 50 -7.36 16.38 3.62
CA THR A 50 -7.55 16.64 2.18
C THR A 50 -8.62 15.77 1.53
N LEU A 51 -9.04 14.68 2.18
CA LEU A 51 -10.05 13.78 1.63
C LEU A 51 -11.46 14.33 1.82
N ASP A 52 -12.21 14.44 0.72
CA ASP A 52 -13.65 14.66 0.79
C ASP A 52 -14.31 13.49 1.55
N PRO A 53 -14.95 13.75 2.71
CA PRO A 53 -15.59 12.71 3.50
C PRO A 53 -16.76 12.03 2.77
N TYR A 54 -17.30 12.62 1.70
CA TYR A 54 -18.36 12.06 0.86
C TYR A 54 -17.81 11.29 -0.34
N GLN A 55 -16.54 11.46 -0.70
CA GLN A 55 -15.92 10.73 -1.80
C GLN A 55 -15.57 9.30 -1.39
N ARG A 56 -16.51 8.37 -1.61
CA ARG A 56 -16.34 6.93 -1.30
C ARG A 56 -15.11 6.31 -1.97
N SER A 57 -14.80 6.69 -3.22
CA SER A 57 -13.64 6.18 -3.94
C SER A 57 -12.33 6.51 -3.24
N GLY A 58 -12.20 7.73 -2.70
CA GLY A 58 -11.04 8.14 -1.90
C GLY A 58 -10.90 7.27 -0.66
N GLN A 59 -11.99 7.05 0.07
CA GLN A 59 -11.93 6.19 1.26
C GLN A 59 -11.56 4.74 0.98
N VAL A 60 -11.98 4.18 -0.15
CA VAL A 60 -11.54 2.84 -0.57
C VAL A 60 -10.05 2.85 -0.91
N PHE A 61 -9.61 3.83 -1.69
CA PHE A 61 -8.22 3.95 -2.15
C PHE A 61 -7.24 4.13 -0.98
N TYR A 62 -7.60 4.96 0.01
CA TYR A 62 -6.79 5.21 1.21
C TYR A 62 -7.14 4.28 2.38
N HIS A 63 -7.96 3.27 2.13
CA HIS A 63 -8.32 2.21 3.06
C HIS A 63 -9.11 2.63 4.30
N LYS A 64 -9.81 3.77 4.28
CA LYS A 64 -10.55 4.36 5.41
C LYS A 64 -12.07 4.14 5.37
N LEU A 65 -12.56 3.25 4.50
CA LEU A 65 -14.00 3.08 4.29
C LEU A 65 -14.73 2.56 5.55
N MET A 66 -14.12 1.64 6.29
CA MET A 66 -14.74 1.02 7.49
C MET A 66 -14.31 1.70 8.79
N GLY A 67 -13.18 2.39 8.79
CA GLY A 67 -12.66 3.14 9.93
C GLY A 67 -11.37 3.88 9.57
N LYS A 68 -11.02 4.92 10.34
CA LYS A 68 -9.80 5.72 10.09
C LYS A 68 -8.50 5.08 10.59
N SER A 69 -8.61 4.13 11.51
CA SER A 69 -7.51 3.36 12.12
C SER A 69 -8.05 2.14 12.86
N GLY A 70 -7.16 1.35 13.46
CA GLY A 70 -7.49 0.22 14.32
C GLY A 70 -8.11 -0.96 13.57
N ALA A 71 -8.81 -1.83 14.31
CA ALA A 71 -9.40 -3.05 13.78
C ALA A 71 -10.38 -2.81 12.62
N ASP A 72 -11.11 -1.69 12.60
CA ASP A 72 -12.07 -1.40 11.53
C ASP A 72 -11.34 -1.03 10.21
N ARG A 73 -10.24 -0.27 10.29
CA ARG A 73 -9.39 -0.03 9.12
C ARG A 73 -8.70 -1.32 8.67
N GLY A 74 -8.22 -2.11 9.63
CA GLY A 74 -7.63 -3.43 9.40
C GLY A 74 -8.60 -4.41 8.71
N GLN A 75 -9.89 -4.36 9.05
CA GLN A 75 -10.93 -5.16 8.38
C GLN A 75 -11.07 -4.80 6.90
N HIS A 76 -11.01 -3.51 6.57
CA HIS A 76 -11.09 -3.06 5.18
C HIS A 76 -9.85 -3.48 4.37
N LEU A 77 -8.66 -3.35 4.97
CA LEU A 77 -7.41 -3.84 4.41
C LEU A 77 -7.45 -5.36 4.17
N TRP A 78 -7.92 -6.11 5.16
CA TRP A 78 -8.11 -7.56 5.07
C TRP A 78 -8.99 -7.94 3.89
N TYR A 79 -10.17 -7.32 3.78
CA TYR A 79 -11.13 -7.60 2.72
C TYR A 79 -10.52 -7.37 1.32
N LEU A 80 -9.83 -6.24 1.12
CA LEU A 80 -9.29 -5.88 -0.18
C LEU A 80 -8.01 -6.64 -0.57
N LYS A 81 -7.18 -7.00 0.41
CA LYS A 81 -5.82 -7.50 0.13
C LYS A 81 -5.63 -8.97 0.45
N CYS A 82 -6.37 -9.52 1.41
CA CYS A 82 -6.06 -10.83 2.00
C CYS A 82 -7.19 -11.85 1.82
N TRP A 83 -8.45 -11.39 1.84
CA TRP A 83 -9.65 -12.22 1.82
C TRP A 83 -9.67 -13.22 0.67
N ILE A 84 -9.28 -12.80 -0.53
CA ILE A 84 -9.39 -13.62 -1.74
C ILE A 84 -8.67 -14.98 -1.62
N CYS A 85 -7.57 -15.04 -0.86
CA CYS A 85 -6.83 -16.27 -0.61
C CYS A 85 -7.18 -16.90 0.74
N HIS A 86 -7.42 -16.09 1.77
CA HIS A 86 -7.60 -16.58 3.15
C HIS A 86 -9.06 -16.72 3.61
N ASN A 87 -10.03 -16.57 2.71
CA ASN A 87 -11.42 -16.89 2.99
C ASN A 87 -11.65 -18.40 3.09
N GLU A 88 -12.71 -18.78 3.79
CA GLU A 88 -13.01 -20.18 4.06
C GLU A 88 -13.39 -21.00 2.83
N TYR A 89 -13.95 -20.38 1.79
CA TYR A 89 -14.32 -21.06 0.55
C TYR A 89 -13.09 -21.47 -0.25
N THR A 90 -12.12 -20.55 -0.41
CA THR A 90 -10.84 -20.82 -1.08
C THR A 90 -10.08 -21.91 -0.32
N ILE A 91 -10.03 -21.84 1.01
CA ILE A 91 -9.35 -22.85 1.83
C ILE A 91 -10.03 -24.21 1.73
N LYS A 92 -11.36 -24.25 1.69
CA LYS A 92 -12.12 -25.50 1.51
C LYS A 92 -11.88 -26.12 0.13
N ALA A 93 -11.75 -25.29 -0.91
CA ALA A 93 -11.49 -25.74 -2.27
C ALA A 93 -10.04 -26.22 -2.47
N ASP A 94 -9.07 -25.52 -1.87
CA ASP A 94 -7.64 -25.89 -1.89
C ASP A 94 -6.99 -25.69 -0.50
N PRO A 95 -6.99 -26.73 0.35
CA PRO A 95 -6.39 -26.66 1.69
C PRO A 95 -4.87 -26.42 1.70
N LYS A 96 -4.19 -26.56 0.56
CA LYS A 96 -2.74 -26.36 0.44
C LYS A 96 -2.39 -24.99 -0.14
N GLY A 97 -3.35 -24.27 -0.72
CA GLY A 97 -3.13 -22.98 -1.37
C GLY A 97 -2.84 -21.84 -0.40
N ALA A 98 -3.66 -21.71 0.65
CA ALA A 98 -3.45 -20.73 1.72
C ALA A 98 -3.99 -21.26 3.06
N PRO A 99 -3.36 -20.92 4.19
CA PRO A 99 -3.85 -21.32 5.50
C PRO A 99 -5.05 -20.46 5.93
N THR A 100 -5.95 -21.04 6.74
CA THR A 100 -6.89 -20.24 7.52
C THR A 100 -6.14 -19.33 8.49
N LEU A 101 -6.60 -18.08 8.63
CA LEU A 101 -6.10 -17.16 9.64
C LEU A 101 -7.03 -17.01 10.84
N ARG A 102 -8.17 -17.72 10.85
CA ARG A 102 -9.07 -17.76 12.02
C ARG A 102 -8.30 -18.33 13.20
N GLY A 103 -8.23 -17.55 14.28
CA GLY A 103 -7.45 -17.90 15.48
C GLY A 103 -5.93 -17.92 15.28
N LEU A 104 -5.38 -17.18 14.30
CA LEU A 104 -3.93 -17.11 14.05
C LEU A 104 -3.13 -16.87 15.33
N TYR A 105 -3.49 -15.85 16.12
CA TYR A 105 -2.80 -15.46 17.37
C TYR A 105 -2.94 -16.47 18.51
N LYS A 106 -3.76 -17.53 18.36
CA LYS A 106 -3.85 -18.63 19.33
C LYS A 106 -2.84 -19.75 19.03
N ARG A 107 -2.12 -19.67 17.92
CA ARG A 107 -1.17 -20.69 17.47
C ARG A 107 0.21 -20.39 18.02
N PRO A 108 1.02 -21.42 18.31
CA PRO A 108 2.38 -21.20 18.81
C PRO A 108 3.32 -20.64 17.73
N ALA A 109 3.12 -21.02 16.47
CA ALA A 109 4.00 -20.65 15.37
C ALA A 109 3.25 -20.44 14.04
N LEU A 110 3.83 -19.59 13.19
CA LEU A 110 3.51 -19.44 11.77
C LEU A 110 3.95 -20.69 11.00
N MET A 111 3.48 -20.84 9.75
CA MET A 111 3.95 -21.93 8.86
C MET A 111 5.46 -21.88 8.58
N SER A 112 6.10 -20.72 8.77
CA SER A 112 7.55 -20.55 8.71
C SER A 112 8.29 -21.07 9.95
N GLY A 113 7.58 -21.52 10.99
CA GLY A 113 8.14 -21.92 12.28
C GLY A 113 8.42 -20.76 13.24
N GLN A 114 8.31 -19.52 12.80
CA GLN A 114 8.46 -18.33 13.66
C GLN A 114 7.29 -18.23 14.65
N PRO A 115 7.49 -17.74 15.89
CA PRO A 115 6.41 -17.58 16.85
C PRO A 115 5.33 -16.63 16.32
N VAL A 116 4.05 -16.83 16.68
CA VAL A 116 3.00 -15.89 16.29
C VAL A 116 2.98 -14.69 17.23
N ASN A 117 3.36 -13.52 16.71
CA ASN A 117 3.21 -12.21 17.36
C ASN A 117 3.10 -11.12 16.28
N ASP A 118 2.85 -9.89 16.70
CA ASP A 118 2.66 -8.77 15.78
C ASP A 118 3.90 -8.58 14.88
N GLU A 119 5.11 -8.68 15.42
CA GLU A 119 6.37 -8.48 14.69
C GLU A 119 6.53 -9.50 13.55
N THR A 120 6.37 -10.79 13.86
CA THR A 120 6.55 -11.88 12.89
C THR A 120 5.43 -11.92 11.87
N VAL A 121 4.19 -11.60 12.26
CA VAL A 121 3.05 -11.49 11.34
C VAL A 121 3.24 -10.32 10.39
N LYS A 122 3.62 -9.13 10.89
CA LYS A 122 3.94 -7.97 10.04
C LYS A 122 5.09 -8.28 9.09
N ALA A 123 6.16 -8.92 9.56
CA ALA A 123 7.27 -9.35 8.71
C ALA A 123 6.83 -10.31 7.62
N LYS A 124 5.99 -11.31 7.94
CA LYS A 124 5.46 -12.25 6.95
C LYS A 124 4.61 -11.55 5.88
N ILE A 125 3.82 -10.54 6.26
CA ILE A 125 3.01 -9.76 5.31
C ILE A 125 3.90 -8.89 4.41
N ARG A 126 4.93 -8.24 4.98
CA ARG A 126 5.88 -7.42 4.21
C ARG A 126 6.63 -8.24 3.17
N GLU A 127 7.19 -9.38 3.58
CA GLU A 127 8.05 -10.19 2.72
C GLU A 127 7.30 -11.20 1.85
N GLY A 128 6.06 -11.55 2.22
CA GLY A 128 5.27 -12.57 1.53
C GLY A 128 5.93 -13.95 1.63
N GLY A 129 5.79 -14.76 0.57
CA GLY A 129 6.46 -16.05 0.43
C GLY A 129 5.90 -16.86 -0.73
N PRO A 130 6.21 -18.17 -0.83
CA PRO A 130 5.63 -19.03 -1.84
C PRO A 130 4.09 -18.97 -1.79
N GLY A 131 3.46 -18.56 -2.88
CA GLY A 131 2.00 -18.41 -2.98
C GLY A 131 1.39 -17.20 -2.26
N MET A 132 2.18 -16.36 -1.58
CA MET A 132 1.71 -15.17 -0.87
C MET A 132 2.47 -13.92 -1.35
N PRO A 133 1.79 -12.92 -1.95
CA PRO A 133 2.44 -11.68 -2.39
C PRO A 133 3.13 -10.93 -1.25
N ALA A 134 4.22 -10.23 -1.57
CA ALA A 134 4.90 -9.31 -0.66
C ALA A 134 4.21 -7.94 -0.66
N TYR A 135 3.93 -7.39 0.53
CA TYR A 135 3.25 -6.09 0.67
C TYR A 135 4.15 -4.93 1.11
N LYS A 136 5.47 -5.13 1.23
CA LYS A 136 6.41 -4.09 1.70
C LYS A 136 6.33 -2.73 1.00
N TYR A 137 5.86 -2.67 -0.24
CA TYR A 137 5.66 -1.42 -0.99
C TYR A 137 4.18 -1.03 -1.16
N GLY A 138 3.26 -1.90 -0.75
CA GLY A 138 1.82 -1.67 -0.88
C GLY A 138 1.12 -1.33 0.44
N LEU A 139 1.73 -1.65 1.58
CA LEU A 139 1.21 -1.38 2.92
C LEU A 139 2.31 -0.72 3.76
N ASN A 140 1.98 0.41 4.38
CA ASN A 140 2.88 1.08 5.33
C ASN A 140 2.73 0.49 6.75
N ASP A 141 3.53 0.98 7.70
CA ASP A 141 3.55 0.47 9.06
C ASP A 141 2.22 0.65 9.80
N THR A 142 1.50 1.74 9.55
CA THR A 142 0.18 2.00 10.14
C THR A 142 -0.86 1.01 9.60
N ASP A 143 -0.81 0.70 8.30
CA ASP A 143 -1.71 -0.30 7.69
C ASP A 143 -1.45 -1.69 8.26
N LEU A 144 -0.17 -2.04 8.43
CA LEU A 144 0.22 -3.30 9.04
C LEU A 144 -0.20 -3.39 10.51
N ALA A 145 -0.07 -2.29 11.27
CA ALA A 145 -0.53 -2.22 12.67
C ALA A 145 -2.04 -2.42 12.79
N ASP A 146 -2.83 -1.79 11.92
CA ASP A 146 -4.28 -1.95 11.90
C ASP A 146 -4.70 -3.35 11.47
N LEU A 147 -4.02 -3.92 10.47
CA LEU A 147 -4.28 -5.27 10.00
C LEU A 147 -4.00 -6.32 11.08
N VAL A 148 -2.89 -6.22 11.82
CA VAL A 148 -2.62 -7.15 12.94
C VAL A 148 -3.59 -6.97 14.10
N THR A 149 -4.02 -5.73 14.37
CA THR A 149 -5.06 -5.45 15.37
C THR A 149 -6.37 -6.14 14.99
N TYR A 150 -6.79 -6.03 13.73
CA TYR A 150 -7.95 -6.75 13.21
C TYR A 150 -7.79 -8.27 13.31
N LEU A 151 -6.64 -8.81 12.89
CA LEU A 151 -6.36 -10.25 12.93
C LEU A 151 -6.44 -10.83 14.36
N ARG A 152 -6.07 -10.03 15.36
CA ARG A 152 -6.09 -10.40 16.78
C ARG A 152 -7.49 -10.32 17.38
N GLU A 153 -8.26 -9.29 17.06
CA GLU A 153 -9.49 -8.95 17.79
C GLU A 153 -10.78 -9.37 17.09
N LYS A 154 -10.84 -9.22 15.76
CA LYS A 154 -12.10 -9.31 14.98
C LYS A 154 -12.05 -10.31 13.83
N CYS A 155 -10.92 -10.98 13.60
CA CYS A 155 -10.82 -11.90 12.47
C CYS A 155 -11.87 -13.02 12.58
N CYS A 156 -12.58 -13.36 11.51
CA CYS A 156 -12.33 -12.96 10.12
C CYS A 156 -13.63 -12.54 9.44
N TRP A 157 -13.51 -11.82 8.33
CA TRP A 157 -14.63 -11.32 7.54
C TRP A 157 -15.65 -12.42 7.29
N ASP A 158 -16.91 -12.05 7.38
CA ASP A 158 -18.05 -12.93 7.17
C ASP A 158 -18.89 -12.27 6.07
N GLU A 159 -19.05 -12.97 4.95
CA GLU A 159 -19.84 -12.46 3.82
C GLU A 159 -21.34 -12.45 4.13
N GLU A 160 -21.80 -13.35 4.99
CA GLU A 160 -23.20 -13.44 5.40
C GLU A 160 -23.54 -12.35 6.44
N ASN A 161 -22.53 -11.86 7.15
CA ASN A 161 -22.65 -10.82 8.18
C ASN A 161 -21.66 -9.67 7.93
N PRO A 162 -21.81 -8.90 6.83
CA PRO A 162 -20.91 -7.80 6.53
C PRO A 162 -21.02 -6.71 7.62
N PRO A 163 -19.92 -6.00 7.95
CA PRO A 163 -19.98 -4.91 8.91
C PRO A 163 -20.96 -3.84 8.45
N ALA A 164 -21.67 -3.27 9.43
CA ALA A 164 -22.60 -2.18 9.20
C ALA A 164 -21.92 -1.04 8.44
N ASN A 165 -22.57 -0.53 7.40
CA ASN A 165 -22.08 0.63 6.67
C ASN A 165 -22.10 1.85 7.62
N PRO A 166 -20.94 2.43 8.00
CA PRO A 166 -20.90 3.51 8.98
C PRO A 166 -21.66 4.78 8.54
N ARG A 167 -21.95 4.91 7.24
CA ARG A 167 -22.75 6.00 6.70
C ARG A 167 -24.24 5.80 6.77
N TYR A 168 -24.70 4.54 6.82
CA TYR A 168 -26.12 4.24 6.87
C TYR A 168 -26.55 4.19 8.34
N ARG A 169 -26.98 5.33 8.87
CA ARG A 169 -27.59 5.39 10.21
C ARG A 169 -29.04 4.96 10.07
N ASN A 170 -29.46 4.01 10.89
CA ASN A 170 -30.87 3.65 10.97
C ASN A 170 -31.63 4.89 11.53
N PRO A 171 -32.78 5.27 10.94
CA PRO A 171 -33.59 6.38 11.45
C PRO A 171 -34.09 6.13 12.88
#